data_AF-A0A6M1YNY4-F1
#
_entry.id   AF-A0A6M1YNY4-F1
#
_cell.length_a   1.000
_cell.length_b   1.000
_cell.length_c   1.000
_cell.angle_alpha   90.00
_cell.angle_beta   90.00
_cell.angle_gamma   90.00
#
_symmetry.space_group_name_H-M   'P 1'
#
loop_
_entity.id
_entity.type
_entity.pdbx_description
1 polymer ?
#
loop_
_entity_poly.entity_id
_entity_poly.type
_entity_poly.pdbx_seq_one_letter_code
_entity_poly.pdbx_strand_id
1 'polypeptide(L)'
;MVFAEQKDEYQSSLKKEQNKKILVEKLKGLVFQGKYSEIKDLKDPIVIDNVDIPDPNGFKKKIGKFIGDPITIEKLDEIKIFVVNYFRKEGYPLVGVNIPVGQDITDGDVYVIIQVAKLGKVEVEGARYFSKERIKKQVRLKPNEKISTNKVIQDLEWLNDNPFRNVSAIYQAGDNLNETDIILNVEDRFPMRVYAGYENSSYTIAGSSRFVAGFNLGNLFKSDQQLNFQFMSAKKFNDWWGVSGNYIIPLPWKNILKFLGSYS
;
A
#
# COMPACT_ATOMS: atom_id res chain seq x y z
N MET A 1 -1.00 44.12 -2.18
CA MET A 1 -1.15 42.86 -1.44
C MET A 1 -2.55 42.74 -0.83
N VAL A 2 -3.02 43.72 -0.05
CA VAL A 2 -4.37 43.74 0.60
C VAL A 2 -5.57 43.54 -0.34
N PHE A 3 -5.53 44.09 -1.57
CA PHE A 3 -6.65 43.96 -2.52
C PHE A 3 -6.79 42.59 -3.18
N ALA A 4 -5.73 41.77 -3.20
CA ALA A 4 -5.78 40.41 -3.74
C ALA A 4 -6.39 39.46 -2.71
N GLU A 5 -5.98 39.58 -1.44
CA GLU A 5 -6.52 38.79 -0.31
C GLU A 5 -8.03 39.03 -0.11
N GLN A 6 -8.51 40.27 -0.19
CA GLN A 6 -9.95 40.56 -0.07
C GLN A 6 -10.79 40.00 -1.23
N LYS A 7 -10.24 39.94 -2.46
CA LYS A 7 -10.91 39.31 -3.60
C LYS A 7 -10.98 37.80 -3.43
N ASP A 8 -9.90 37.17 -2.97
CA ASP A 8 -9.86 35.73 -2.73
C ASP A 8 -10.80 35.31 -1.60
N GLU A 9 -10.93 36.14 -0.56
CA GLU A 9 -11.85 35.92 0.56
C GLU A 9 -13.33 36.06 0.15
N TYR A 10 -13.65 37.06 -0.68
CA TYR A 10 -15.00 37.25 -1.23
C TYR A 10 -15.42 36.16 -2.23
N GLN A 11 -14.52 35.73 -3.12
CA GLN A 11 -14.80 34.62 -4.03
C GLN A 11 -14.95 33.29 -3.26
N SER A 12 -14.18 33.12 -2.18
CA SER A 12 -14.31 31.97 -1.29
C SER A 12 -15.63 31.96 -0.51
N SER A 13 -16.15 33.12 -0.09
CA SER A 13 -17.44 33.21 0.61
C SER A 13 -18.62 32.94 -0.33
N LEU A 14 -18.61 33.50 -1.55
CA LEU A 14 -19.63 33.22 -2.58
C LEU A 14 -19.69 31.73 -2.94
N LYS A 15 -18.53 31.08 -3.07
CA LYS A 15 -18.46 29.64 -3.36
C LYS A 15 -19.01 28.79 -2.21
N LYS A 16 -18.77 29.19 -0.95
CA LYS A 16 -19.35 28.54 0.23
C LYS A 16 -20.87 28.67 0.28
N GLU A 17 -21.42 29.83 -0.07
CA GLU A 17 -22.87 30.03 -0.13
C GLU A 17 -23.52 29.20 -1.24
N GLN A 18 -22.91 29.18 -2.43
CA GLN A 18 -23.40 28.35 -3.54
C GLN A 18 -23.38 26.85 -3.20
N ASN A 19 -22.38 26.38 -2.46
CA ASN A 19 -22.29 24.97 -2.07
C ASN A 19 -23.38 24.52 -1.09
N LYS A 20 -23.97 25.46 -0.33
CA LYS A 20 -25.05 25.23 0.63
C LYS A 20 -26.44 25.35 0.04
N LYS A 21 -26.56 25.81 -1.21
CA LYS A 21 -27.85 25.91 -1.89
C LYS A 21 -28.47 24.52 -2.00
N ILE A 22 -29.70 24.41 -1.52
CA ILE A 22 -30.51 23.20 -1.64
C ILE A 22 -30.86 22.99 -3.11
N LEU A 23 -30.45 21.86 -3.65
CA LEU A 23 -30.80 21.39 -4.99
C LEU A 23 -32.12 20.62 -4.94
N VAL A 24 -32.30 19.79 -3.90
CA VAL A 24 -33.50 18.98 -3.64
C VAL A 24 -33.70 18.87 -2.14
N GLU A 25 -34.94 18.95 -1.66
CA GLU A 25 -35.24 19.00 -0.23
C GLU A 25 -34.86 17.75 0.54
N LYS A 26 -34.90 16.58 -0.11
CA LYS A 26 -34.63 15.28 0.53
C LYS A 26 -33.94 14.32 -0.43
N LEU A 27 -32.83 13.76 0.02
CA LEU A 27 -32.20 12.58 -0.57
C LEU A 27 -33.05 11.34 -0.26
N LYS A 28 -33.72 10.80 -1.27
CA LYS A 28 -34.54 9.59 -1.16
C LYS A 28 -33.72 8.33 -1.44
N GLY A 29 -32.86 8.38 -2.46
CA GLY A 29 -32.12 7.23 -2.95
C GLY A 29 -30.64 7.53 -3.20
N LEU A 30 -29.79 6.55 -2.88
CA LEU A 30 -28.40 6.50 -3.29
C LEU A 30 -28.15 5.22 -4.09
N VAL A 31 -27.72 5.39 -5.34
CA VAL A 31 -27.43 4.29 -6.27
C VAL A 31 -25.94 4.24 -6.53
N PHE A 32 -25.27 3.17 -6.09
CA PHE A 32 -23.84 2.97 -6.28
C PHE A 32 -23.59 2.00 -7.43
N GLN A 33 -22.81 2.42 -8.42
CA GLN A 33 -22.59 1.67 -9.65
C GLN A 33 -21.15 1.71 -10.15
N GLY A 34 -20.72 0.68 -10.90
CA GLY A 34 -19.42 0.69 -11.59
C GLY A 34 -19.41 1.51 -12.88
N LYS A 35 -20.58 1.63 -13.50
CA LYS A 35 -20.86 2.40 -14.71
C LYS A 35 -22.28 2.94 -14.59
N TYR A 36 -22.50 4.18 -15.04
CA TYR A 36 -23.83 4.78 -14.99
C TYR A 36 -24.84 3.98 -15.81
N SER A 37 -25.94 3.58 -15.17
CA SER A 37 -27.14 3.08 -15.81
C SER A 37 -28.35 3.45 -14.97
N GLU A 38 -29.31 4.14 -15.57
CA GLU A 38 -30.53 4.56 -14.89
C GLU A 38 -31.37 3.34 -14.49
N ILE A 39 -31.82 3.32 -13.24
CA ILE A 39 -32.67 2.27 -12.69
C ILE A 39 -34.04 2.89 -12.40
N LYS A 40 -35.07 2.36 -13.05
CA LYS A 40 -36.46 2.74 -12.78
C LYS A 40 -36.96 2.07 -11.50
N ASP A 41 -37.80 2.78 -10.76
CA ASP A 41 -38.51 2.28 -9.58
C ASP A 41 -37.58 1.68 -8.51
N LEU A 42 -36.74 2.52 -7.90
CA LEU A 42 -35.89 2.12 -6.78
C LEU A 42 -36.76 1.62 -5.62
N LYS A 43 -36.59 0.33 -5.27
CA LYS A 43 -37.32 -0.30 -4.15
C LYS A 43 -36.66 -0.06 -2.80
N ASP A 44 -35.34 0.14 -2.81
CA ASP A 44 -34.52 0.39 -1.63
C ASP A 44 -33.91 1.78 -1.71
N PRO A 45 -33.81 2.53 -0.59
CA PRO A 45 -33.16 3.83 -0.57
C PRO A 45 -31.64 3.76 -0.81
N ILE A 46 -31.04 2.57 -0.72
CA ILE A 46 -29.61 2.36 -0.97
C ILE A 46 -29.43 1.14 -1.85
N VAL A 47 -29.10 1.38 -3.12
CA VAL A 47 -28.90 0.35 -4.14
C VAL A 47 -27.40 0.25 -4.46
N ILE A 48 -26.92 -0.99 -4.51
CA ILE A 48 -25.57 -1.32 -4.96
C ILE A 48 -25.77 -2.19 -6.20
N ASP A 49 -25.36 -1.70 -7.37
CA ASP A 49 -25.58 -2.36 -8.65
C ASP A 49 -24.27 -2.45 -9.44
N ASN A 50 -23.88 -3.67 -9.84
CA ASN A 50 -22.68 -3.93 -10.64
C ASN A 50 -21.39 -3.23 -10.15
N VAL A 51 -21.25 -3.08 -8.83
CA VAL A 51 -20.02 -2.61 -8.17
C VAL A 51 -19.73 -3.48 -6.97
N ASP A 52 -18.48 -3.90 -6.87
CA ASP A 52 -18.00 -4.70 -5.75
C ASP A 52 -17.50 -3.77 -4.62
N ILE A 53 -18.39 -3.53 -3.65
CA ILE A 53 -18.14 -2.77 -2.43
C ILE A 53 -17.80 -3.76 -1.30
N PRO A 54 -16.64 -3.63 -0.61
CA PRO A 54 -16.33 -4.45 0.56
C PRO A 54 -17.41 -4.30 1.63
N ASP A 55 -17.79 -5.38 2.33
CA ASP A 55 -18.82 -5.37 3.38
C ASP A 55 -20.08 -4.54 3.00
N PRO A 56 -20.85 -4.97 1.97
CA PRO A 56 -21.96 -4.18 1.43
C PRO A 56 -23.04 -3.88 2.48
N ASN A 57 -23.25 -4.75 3.46
CA ASN A 57 -24.20 -4.54 4.54
C ASN A 57 -23.74 -3.45 5.51
N GLY A 58 -22.48 -3.49 5.96
CA GLY A 58 -21.93 -2.44 6.81
C GLY A 58 -21.77 -1.11 6.08
N PHE A 59 -21.52 -1.14 4.76
CA PHE A 59 -21.57 0.05 3.91
C PHE A 59 -22.96 0.69 3.91
N LYS A 60 -24.01 -0.08 3.55
CA LYS A 60 -25.41 0.39 3.52
C LYS A 60 -25.84 0.98 4.87
N LYS A 61 -25.50 0.32 5.97
CA LYS A 61 -25.82 0.80 7.33
C LYS A 61 -25.18 2.16 7.63
N LYS A 62 -23.92 2.37 7.26
CA LYS A 62 -23.17 3.59 7.58
C LYS A 62 -23.50 4.76 6.65
N ILE A 63 -23.73 4.50 5.36
CA ILE A 63 -24.09 5.54 4.38
C ILE A 63 -25.55 6.02 4.57
N GLY A 64 -26.43 5.18 5.14
CA GLY A 64 -27.83 5.52 5.36
C GLY A 64 -28.08 6.77 6.20
N LYS A 65 -27.07 7.27 6.94
CA LYS A 65 -27.13 8.54 7.67
C LYS A 65 -27.40 9.76 6.79
N PHE A 66 -27.14 9.67 5.48
CA PHE A 66 -27.37 10.76 4.53
C PHE A 66 -28.79 10.75 3.95
N ILE A 67 -29.52 9.63 4.05
CA ILE A 67 -30.88 9.52 3.52
C ILE A 67 -31.80 10.44 4.35
N GLY A 68 -32.61 11.22 3.65
CA GLY A 68 -33.50 12.23 4.24
C GLY A 68 -32.90 13.63 4.39
N ASP A 69 -31.58 13.78 4.27
CA ASP A 69 -30.92 15.10 4.27
C ASP A 69 -31.25 15.88 2.98
N PRO A 70 -31.22 17.23 3.00
CA PRO A 70 -31.29 18.03 1.79
C PRO A 70 -30.06 17.79 0.92
N ILE A 71 -30.28 17.68 -0.40
CA ILE A 71 -29.22 17.53 -1.39
C ILE A 71 -28.61 18.92 -1.65
N THR A 72 -27.35 19.09 -1.27
CA THR A 72 -26.52 20.27 -1.57
C THR A 72 -25.21 19.80 -2.21
N ILE A 73 -24.46 20.70 -2.83
CA ILE A 73 -23.13 20.36 -3.38
C ILE A 73 -22.20 19.88 -2.25
N GLU A 74 -22.26 20.54 -1.10
CA GLU A 74 -21.52 20.13 0.11
C GLU A 74 -21.88 18.71 0.54
N LYS A 75 -23.17 18.35 0.56
CA LYS A 75 -23.65 17.00 0.89
C LYS A 75 -23.17 15.94 -0.10
N LEU A 76 -23.18 16.26 -1.39
CA LEU A 76 -22.68 15.35 -2.44
C LEU A 76 -21.17 15.10 -2.26
N ASP A 77 -20.40 16.12 -1.90
CA ASP A 77 -18.97 15.97 -1.60
C ASP A 77 -18.73 15.19 -0.30
N GLU A 78 -19.55 15.37 0.74
CA GLU A 78 -19.52 14.54 1.95
C GLU A 78 -19.75 13.05 1.62
N ILE A 79 -20.68 12.74 0.72
CA ILE A 79 -20.94 11.37 0.25
C ILE A 79 -19.72 10.82 -0.47
N LYS A 80 -19.11 11.57 -1.40
CA LYS A 80 -17.87 11.12 -2.08
C LYS A 80 -16.76 10.82 -1.09
N ILE A 81 -16.51 11.74 -0.16
CA ILE A 81 -15.47 11.59 0.88
C ILE A 81 -15.75 10.36 1.74
N PHE A 82 -17.01 10.14 2.12
CA PHE A 82 -17.40 8.96 2.88
C PHE A 82 -17.05 7.67 2.12
N VAL A 83 -17.41 7.58 0.84
CA VAL A 83 -17.16 6.37 0.03
C VAL A 83 -15.66 6.12 -0.09
N VAL A 84 -14.87 7.15 -0.43
CA VAL A 84 -13.41 7.04 -0.52
C VAL A 84 -12.81 6.55 0.80
N ASN A 85 -13.22 7.13 1.92
CA ASN A 85 -12.71 6.76 3.25
C ASN A 85 -13.14 5.35 3.66
N TYR A 86 -14.33 4.91 3.28
CA TYR A 86 -14.81 3.56 3.52
C TYR A 86 -13.92 2.54 2.80
N PHE A 87 -13.71 2.70 1.50
CA PHE A 87 -12.84 1.82 0.71
C PHE A 87 -11.39 1.82 1.21
N ARG A 88 -10.85 2.98 1.57
CA ARG A 88 -9.52 3.09 2.18
C ARG A 88 -9.42 2.29 3.48
N LYS A 89 -10.42 2.37 4.35
CA LYS A 89 -10.47 1.62 5.61
C LYS A 89 -10.55 0.11 5.38
N GLU A 90 -11.25 -0.32 4.34
CA GLU A 90 -11.36 -1.73 3.94
C GLU A 90 -10.15 -2.23 3.12
N GLY A 91 -9.09 -1.43 2.98
CA GLY A 91 -7.82 -1.84 2.37
C GLY A 91 -7.71 -1.62 0.86
N TYR A 92 -8.59 -0.82 0.27
CA TYR A 92 -8.63 -0.47 -1.16
C TYR A 92 -8.57 1.05 -1.37
N PRO A 93 -7.40 1.70 -1.15
CA PRO A 93 -7.30 3.16 -1.14
C PRO A 93 -7.37 3.79 -2.54
N LEU A 94 -7.17 2.99 -3.60
CA LEU A 94 -7.21 3.44 -4.99
C LEU A 94 -8.62 3.26 -5.53
N VAL A 95 -9.48 4.24 -5.22
CA VAL A 95 -10.88 4.27 -5.68
C VAL A 95 -11.21 5.65 -6.25
N GLY A 96 -11.76 5.66 -7.45
CA GLY A 96 -12.40 6.83 -8.04
C GLY A 96 -13.88 6.85 -7.64
N VAL A 97 -14.36 8.01 -7.15
CA VAL A 97 -15.78 8.21 -6.85
C VAL A 97 -16.25 9.44 -7.61
N ASN A 98 -17.21 9.26 -8.52
CA ASN A 98 -17.77 10.31 -9.35
C ASN A 98 -19.28 10.38 -9.17
N ILE A 99 -19.81 11.60 -9.07
CA ILE A 99 -21.25 11.86 -9.12
C ILE A 99 -21.48 12.63 -10.41
N PRO A 100 -22.15 12.05 -11.43
CA PRO A 100 -22.31 12.67 -12.73
C PRO A 100 -22.95 14.06 -12.64
N VAL A 101 -22.34 15.02 -13.32
CA VAL A 101 -22.90 16.37 -13.46
C VAL A 101 -24.07 16.32 -14.45
N GLY A 102 -25.19 16.93 -14.08
CA GLY A 102 -26.39 16.95 -14.93
C GLY A 102 -27.26 15.68 -14.90
N GLN A 103 -27.02 14.76 -13.95
CA GLN A 103 -28.02 13.72 -13.66
C GLN A 103 -29.32 14.38 -13.16
N ASP A 104 -30.47 13.81 -13.51
CA ASP A 104 -31.74 14.27 -12.97
C ASP A 104 -31.88 13.79 -11.52
N ILE A 105 -31.92 14.74 -10.59
CA ILE A 105 -32.08 14.49 -9.15
C ILE A 105 -33.46 14.94 -8.66
N THR A 106 -34.37 15.35 -9.55
CA THR A 106 -35.69 15.90 -9.18
C THR A 106 -36.47 14.96 -8.26
N ASP A 107 -36.34 13.65 -8.47
CA ASP A 107 -37.00 12.63 -7.65
C ASP A 107 -36.30 12.38 -6.30
N GLY A 108 -35.12 12.95 -6.08
CA GLY A 108 -34.33 12.80 -4.86
C GLY A 108 -33.35 11.62 -4.89
N ASP A 109 -33.13 11.01 -6.06
CA ASP A 109 -32.22 9.89 -6.24
C ASP A 109 -30.88 10.38 -6.80
N VAL A 110 -29.78 9.89 -6.23
CA VAL A 110 -28.42 10.26 -6.63
C VAL A 110 -27.62 9.03 -7.01
N TYR A 111 -27.10 9.06 -8.23
CA TYR A 111 -26.19 8.07 -8.78
C TYR A 111 -24.74 8.42 -8.46
N VAL A 112 -24.03 7.45 -7.90
CA VAL A 112 -22.63 7.52 -7.51
C VAL A 112 -21.87 6.42 -8.23
N ILE A 113 -20.99 6.82 -9.14
CA ILE A 113 -20.12 5.91 -9.87
C ILE A 113 -18.87 5.64 -9.04
N ILE A 114 -18.59 4.38 -8.75
CA ILE A 114 -17.43 3.91 -8.00
C ILE A 114 -16.56 3.06 -8.92
N GLN A 115 -15.31 3.46 -9.06
CA GLN A 115 -14.32 2.81 -9.89
C GLN A 115 -13.14 2.37 -9.02
N VAL A 116 -13.10 1.08 -8.69
CA VAL A 116 -11.99 0.51 -7.91
C VAL A 116 -10.84 0.22 -8.85
N ALA A 117 -9.65 0.76 -8.54
CA ALA A 117 -8.47 0.53 -9.36
C ALA A 117 -8.08 -0.94 -9.36
N LYS A 118 -7.77 -1.44 -10.54
CA LYS A 118 -7.27 -2.78 -10.77
C LYS A 118 -5.82 -2.73 -11.22
N LEU A 119 -5.07 -3.78 -10.94
CA LEU A 119 -3.70 -3.90 -11.40
C LEU A 119 -3.69 -4.04 -12.93
N GLY A 120 -3.01 -3.12 -13.63
CA GLY A 120 -2.66 -3.31 -15.04
C GLY A 120 -1.48 -4.27 -15.14
N LYS A 121 -0.29 -3.76 -14.83
CA LYS A 121 0.97 -4.53 -14.80
C LYS A 121 1.85 -4.18 -13.61
N VAL A 122 2.80 -5.08 -13.33
CA VAL A 122 3.89 -4.87 -12.39
C VAL A 122 5.18 -4.71 -13.19
N GLU A 123 5.93 -3.66 -12.91
CA GLU A 123 7.24 -3.39 -13.49
C GLU A 123 8.31 -3.32 -12.38
N VAL A 124 9.57 -3.54 -12.75
CA VAL A 124 10.69 -3.52 -11.79
C VAL A 124 11.84 -2.68 -12.33
N GLU A 125 12.20 -1.68 -11.56
CA GLU A 125 13.24 -0.71 -11.90
C GLU A 125 14.36 -0.72 -10.86
N GLY A 126 15.53 -0.17 -11.22
CA GLY A 126 16.67 -0.01 -10.31
C GLY A 126 17.48 -1.28 -9.97
N ALA A 127 16.90 -2.48 -10.01
CA ALA A 127 17.59 -3.71 -9.62
C ALA A 127 18.83 -4.02 -10.50
N ARG A 128 20.02 -3.88 -9.93
CA ARG A 128 21.33 -4.11 -10.58
C ARG A 128 21.94 -5.45 -10.20
N TYR A 129 21.83 -5.84 -8.93
CA TYR A 129 22.42 -7.06 -8.39
C TYR A 129 21.41 -8.19 -8.20
N PHE A 130 20.11 -7.86 -8.19
CA PHE A 130 19.01 -8.81 -8.04
C PHE A 130 18.22 -9.00 -9.34
N SER A 131 17.62 -10.18 -9.52
CA SER A 131 16.83 -10.48 -10.72
C SER A 131 15.47 -9.76 -10.67
N LYS A 132 15.26 -8.84 -11.62
CA LYS A 132 13.97 -8.16 -11.83
C LYS A 132 12.80 -9.13 -11.97
N GLU A 133 12.99 -10.21 -12.73
CA GLU A 133 11.96 -11.21 -12.97
C GLU A 133 11.58 -11.95 -11.67
N ARG A 134 12.57 -12.31 -10.84
CA ARG A 134 12.31 -12.95 -9.55
C ARG A 134 11.55 -12.01 -8.61
N ILE A 135 11.96 -10.75 -8.53
CA ILE A 135 11.29 -9.71 -7.74
C ILE A 135 9.83 -9.56 -8.19
N LYS A 136 9.60 -9.40 -9.50
CA LYS A 136 8.25 -9.30 -10.09
C LYS A 136 7.38 -10.51 -9.72
N LYS A 137 7.93 -11.73 -9.76
CA LYS A 137 7.22 -12.97 -9.43
C LYS A 137 6.81 -13.10 -7.96
N GLN A 138 7.39 -12.31 -7.04
CA GLN A 138 6.99 -12.30 -5.62
C GLN A 138 5.73 -11.47 -5.34
N VAL A 139 5.27 -10.67 -6.30
CA VAL A 139 4.00 -9.94 -6.20
C VAL A 139 2.85 -10.91 -6.47
N ARG A 140 1.92 -10.99 -5.52
CA ARG A 140 0.78 -11.91 -5.58
C ARG A 140 -0.35 -11.39 -6.45
N LEU A 141 -0.52 -10.07 -6.51
CA LEU A 141 -1.55 -9.42 -7.31
C LEU A 141 -1.43 -9.83 -8.79
N LYS A 142 -2.57 -10.17 -9.39
CA LYS A 142 -2.67 -10.51 -10.82
C LYS A 142 -3.25 -9.34 -11.63
N PRO A 143 -2.93 -9.24 -12.92
CA PRO A 143 -3.61 -8.29 -13.81
C PRO A 143 -5.14 -8.39 -13.67
N ASN A 144 -5.83 -7.26 -13.73
CA ASN A 144 -7.28 -7.10 -13.55
C ASN A 144 -7.79 -7.46 -12.12
N GLU A 145 -6.91 -7.73 -11.16
CA GLU A 145 -7.26 -7.87 -9.74
C GLU A 145 -7.31 -6.49 -9.07
N LYS A 146 -8.26 -6.28 -8.14
CA LYS A 146 -8.30 -5.07 -7.32
C LYS A 146 -7.02 -4.89 -6.50
N ILE A 147 -6.49 -3.67 -6.47
CA ILE A 147 -5.27 -3.39 -5.71
C ILE A 147 -5.60 -3.31 -4.21
N SER A 148 -5.16 -4.33 -3.47
CA SER A 148 -5.26 -4.37 -2.01
C SER A 148 -3.95 -3.89 -1.37
N THR A 149 -4.05 -2.88 -0.50
CA THR A 149 -2.88 -2.36 0.24
C THR A 149 -2.23 -3.43 1.10
N ASN A 150 -3.02 -4.26 1.78
CA ASN A 150 -2.48 -5.31 2.65
C ASN A 150 -1.65 -6.33 1.86
N LYS A 151 -2.11 -6.70 0.65
CA LYS A 151 -1.33 -7.61 -0.22
C LYS A 151 -0.03 -6.97 -0.65
N VAL A 152 -0.06 -5.71 -1.09
CA VAL A 152 1.15 -4.99 -1.55
C VAL A 152 2.15 -4.81 -0.40
N ILE A 153 1.71 -4.38 0.78
CA ILE A 153 2.59 -4.20 1.96
C ILE A 153 3.28 -5.52 2.32
N GLN A 154 2.53 -6.61 2.47
CA GLN A 154 3.12 -7.92 2.76
C GLN A 154 4.08 -8.41 1.67
N ASP A 155 3.82 -8.06 0.41
CA ASP A 155 4.70 -8.40 -0.70
C ASP A 155 6.00 -7.58 -0.64
N LEU A 156 5.93 -6.30 -0.29
CA LEU A 156 7.10 -5.44 -0.07
C LEU A 156 7.92 -5.85 1.16
N GLU A 157 7.26 -6.20 2.27
CA GLU A 157 7.92 -6.72 3.47
C GLU A 157 8.75 -7.96 3.12
N TRP A 158 8.14 -8.94 2.46
CA TRP A 158 8.83 -10.15 1.99
C TRP A 158 10.00 -9.83 1.05
N LEU A 159 9.82 -8.87 0.13
CA LEU A 159 10.89 -8.45 -0.76
C LEU A 159 12.05 -7.80 0.04
N ASN A 160 11.75 -7.09 1.12
CA ASN A 160 12.71 -6.36 1.96
C ASN A 160 13.32 -7.17 3.11
N ASP A 161 12.94 -8.45 3.27
CA ASP A 161 13.62 -9.37 4.19
C ASP A 161 15.10 -9.58 3.84
N ASN A 162 15.50 -9.25 2.61
CA ASN A 162 16.90 -9.29 2.19
C ASN A 162 17.60 -7.96 2.51
N PRO A 163 18.62 -7.93 3.39
CA PRO A 163 19.23 -6.68 3.83
C PRO A 163 20.07 -5.99 2.74
N PHE A 164 20.25 -6.58 1.56
CA PHE A 164 21.02 -6.00 0.47
C PHE A 164 20.17 -5.28 -0.58
N ARG A 165 18.87 -5.10 -0.32
CA ARG A 165 17.98 -4.30 -1.15
C ARG A 165 16.89 -3.63 -0.33
N ASN A 166 16.34 -2.57 -0.90
CA ASN A 166 15.12 -1.93 -0.48
C ASN A 166 14.21 -1.82 -1.71
N VAL A 167 12.95 -2.21 -1.57
CA VAL A 167 11.94 -2.21 -2.62
C VAL A 167 10.76 -1.38 -2.13
N SER A 168 10.37 -0.39 -2.92
CA SER A 168 9.16 0.41 -2.71
C SER A 168 8.22 0.27 -3.90
N ALA A 169 6.93 0.55 -3.68
CA ALA A 169 5.93 0.55 -4.73
C ALA A 169 5.56 1.99 -5.10
N ILE A 170 5.60 2.29 -6.40
CA ILE A 170 5.11 3.52 -7.00
C ILE A 170 3.88 3.16 -7.84
N TYR A 171 2.78 3.86 -7.63
CA TYR A 171 1.54 3.67 -8.37
C TYR A 171 1.44 4.68 -9.50
N GLN A 172 1.15 4.21 -10.71
CA GLN A 172 0.98 5.05 -11.90
C GLN A 172 -0.30 4.68 -12.65
N ALA A 173 -0.83 5.60 -13.45
CA ALA A 173 -1.96 5.30 -14.33
C ALA A 173 -1.57 4.18 -15.31
N GLY A 174 -2.41 3.16 -15.43
CA GLY A 174 -2.19 2.07 -16.39
C GLY A 174 -2.65 2.42 -17.80
N ASP A 175 -2.49 1.45 -18.71
CA ASP A 175 -2.84 1.62 -20.13
C ASP A 175 -4.35 1.73 -20.38
N ASN A 176 -5.19 1.13 -19.52
CA ASN A 176 -6.65 1.18 -19.62
C ASN A 176 -7.32 1.99 -18.50
N LEU A 177 -8.58 2.38 -18.74
CA LEU A 177 -9.40 3.05 -17.72
C LEU A 177 -9.55 2.17 -16.47
N ASN A 178 -9.40 2.78 -15.30
CA ASN A 178 -9.47 2.12 -13.98
C ASN A 178 -8.36 1.10 -13.73
N GLU A 179 -7.29 1.12 -14.54
CA GLU A 179 -6.07 0.37 -14.26
C GLU A 179 -5.02 1.27 -13.61
N THR A 180 -4.22 0.64 -12.76
CA THR A 180 -3.06 1.25 -12.13
C THR A 180 -1.92 0.25 -12.21
N ASP A 181 -0.79 0.74 -12.67
CA ASP A 181 0.44 -0.02 -12.72
C ASP A 181 1.22 0.17 -11.41
N ILE A 182 1.90 -0.91 -10.99
CA ILE A 182 2.77 -0.90 -9.83
C ILE A 182 4.21 -1.02 -10.31
N ILE A 183 4.98 0.05 -10.13
CA ILE A 183 6.42 0.03 -10.35
C ILE A 183 7.09 -0.31 -9.03
N LEU A 184 7.76 -1.45 -8.99
CA LEU A 184 8.67 -1.80 -7.90
C LEU A 184 10.00 -1.10 -8.13
N ASN A 185 10.23 -0.01 -7.41
CA ASN A 185 11.50 0.70 -7.42
C ASN A 185 12.47 -0.01 -6.47
N VAL A 186 13.56 -0.54 -7.02
CA VAL A 186 14.55 -1.31 -6.26
C VAL A 186 15.83 -0.52 -6.09
N GLU A 187 16.19 -0.26 -4.84
CA GLU A 187 17.49 0.26 -4.45
C GLU A 187 18.31 -0.91 -3.88
N ASP A 188 19.20 -1.48 -4.68
CA ASP A 188 20.07 -2.57 -4.25
C ASP A 188 21.54 -2.15 -4.10
N ARG A 189 22.25 -2.90 -3.27
CA ARG A 189 23.69 -2.76 -3.05
C ARG A 189 24.40 -4.06 -3.37
N PHE A 190 25.71 -3.97 -3.59
CA PHE A 190 26.53 -5.15 -3.86
C PHE A 190 26.28 -6.20 -2.77
N PRO A 191 25.85 -7.44 -3.12
CA PRO A 191 25.28 -8.40 -2.18
C PRO A 191 26.35 -9.16 -1.40
N MET A 192 27.41 -8.47 -1.01
CA MET A 192 28.49 -8.97 -0.18
C MET A 192 28.94 -7.88 0.79
N ARG A 193 29.16 -8.26 2.04
CA ARG A 193 29.77 -7.42 3.07
C ARG A 193 30.85 -8.24 3.75
N VAL A 194 32.02 -7.64 3.96
CA VAL A 194 33.05 -8.15 4.86
C VAL A 194 33.22 -7.17 6.00
N TYR A 195 33.51 -7.66 7.20
CA TYR A 195 33.72 -6.83 8.37
C TYR A 195 34.74 -7.44 9.31
N ALA A 196 35.41 -6.57 10.05
CA ALA A 196 36.24 -6.94 11.19
C ALA A 196 36.10 -5.86 12.27
N GLY A 197 36.31 -6.24 13.52
CA GLY A 197 36.10 -5.36 14.66
C GLY A 197 36.88 -5.81 15.88
N TYR A 198 36.99 -4.89 16.82
CA TYR A 198 37.56 -5.12 18.14
C TYR A 198 36.57 -4.57 19.16
N GLU A 199 36.20 -5.40 20.13
CA GLU A 199 35.28 -5.05 21.21
C GLU A 199 36.02 -5.11 22.54
N ASN A 200 35.73 -4.16 23.43
CA ASN A 200 36.25 -4.16 24.80
C ASN A 200 35.10 -3.86 25.77
N SER A 201 34.37 -4.89 26.17
CA SER A 201 33.28 -4.78 27.15
C SER A 201 33.83 -4.94 28.56
N SER A 202 34.05 -3.83 29.26
CA SER A 202 34.49 -3.80 30.66
C SER A 202 33.32 -4.02 31.62
N TYR A 203 32.97 -5.28 31.93
CA TYR A 203 32.02 -5.56 33.03
C TYR A 203 32.30 -6.80 33.88
N THR A 204 33.45 -7.44 33.73
CA THR A 204 33.92 -8.46 34.67
C THR A 204 35.41 -8.25 34.91
N ILE A 205 35.86 -8.54 36.13
CA ILE A 205 37.24 -8.38 36.64
C ILE A 205 38.30 -9.10 35.75
N ALA A 206 37.89 -9.90 34.78
CA ALA A 206 38.69 -10.37 33.65
C ALA A 206 38.27 -9.62 32.37
N GLY A 207 39.11 -8.70 31.88
CA GLY A 207 38.85 -7.99 30.64
C GLY A 207 38.60 -8.96 29.47
N SER A 208 37.52 -8.76 28.72
CA SER A 208 37.20 -9.57 27.54
C SER A 208 37.24 -8.74 26.27
N SER A 209 38.47 -8.33 25.92
CA SER A 209 38.78 -7.85 24.58
C SER A 209 38.55 -8.97 23.56
N ARG A 210 37.74 -8.71 22.54
CA ARG A 210 37.42 -9.67 21.48
C ARG A 210 37.74 -9.10 20.11
N PHE A 211 38.27 -9.95 19.24
CA PHE A 211 38.32 -9.69 17.81
C PHE A 211 37.13 -10.38 17.14
N VAL A 212 36.50 -9.69 16.20
CA VAL A 212 35.42 -10.22 15.36
C VAL A 212 35.84 -10.06 13.91
N ALA A 213 35.60 -11.07 13.08
CA ALA A 213 35.69 -10.96 11.64
C ALA A 213 34.57 -11.75 10.99
N GLY A 214 34.07 -11.34 9.84
CA GLY A 214 32.97 -12.04 9.21
C GLY A 214 32.63 -11.53 7.83
N PHE A 215 31.69 -12.23 7.21
CA PHE A 215 31.15 -11.85 5.92
C PHE A 215 29.68 -12.24 5.79
N ASN A 216 28.96 -11.51 4.94
CA ASN A 216 27.58 -11.76 4.59
C ASN A 216 27.47 -11.78 3.06
N LEU A 217 26.84 -12.81 2.52
CA LEU A 217 26.46 -12.93 1.11
C LEU A 217 24.94 -12.88 1.06
N GLY A 218 24.38 -11.96 0.28
CA GLY A 218 22.94 -11.70 0.23
C GLY A 218 22.20 -12.26 -0.97
N ASN A 219 22.92 -12.74 -1.99
CA ASN A 219 22.28 -13.20 -3.23
C ASN A 219 23.02 -14.38 -3.87
N LEU A 220 23.21 -15.43 -3.09
CA LEU A 220 23.84 -16.66 -3.56
C LEU A 220 23.04 -17.24 -4.73
N PHE A 221 23.76 -17.65 -5.78
CA PHE A 221 23.20 -18.21 -7.01
C PHE A 221 22.16 -17.31 -7.71
N LYS A 222 22.18 -15.99 -7.45
CA LYS A 222 21.17 -15.03 -7.94
C LYS A 222 19.74 -15.42 -7.53
N SER A 223 19.60 -16.02 -6.35
CA SER A 223 18.36 -16.67 -5.90
C SER A 223 17.76 -16.10 -4.61
N ASP A 224 18.30 -14.99 -4.09
CA ASP A 224 18.02 -14.38 -2.78
C ASP A 224 18.49 -15.20 -1.57
N GLN A 225 19.19 -16.31 -1.79
CA GLN A 225 19.77 -17.11 -0.71
C GLN A 225 20.90 -16.34 -0.04
N GLN A 226 20.98 -16.47 1.29
CA GLN A 226 21.91 -15.68 2.11
C GLN A 226 22.82 -16.60 2.93
N LEU A 227 24.10 -16.27 3.01
CA LEU A 227 25.07 -16.93 3.87
C LEU A 227 25.74 -15.89 4.76
N ASN A 228 25.67 -16.11 6.06
CA ASN A 228 26.28 -15.25 7.07
C ASN A 228 27.29 -16.09 7.86
N PHE A 229 28.51 -15.61 7.97
CA PHE A 229 29.58 -16.26 8.73
C PHE A 229 30.31 -15.25 9.59
N GLN A 230 30.62 -15.64 10.82
CA GLN A 230 31.35 -14.84 11.78
C GLN A 230 32.34 -15.71 12.54
N PHE A 231 33.57 -15.21 12.65
CA PHE A 231 34.63 -15.70 13.53
C PHE A 231 34.83 -14.70 14.66
N MET A 232 35.16 -15.22 15.85
CA MET A 232 35.40 -14.42 17.04
C MET A 232 36.52 -15.05 17.88
N SER A 233 37.40 -14.26 18.48
CA SER A 233 38.37 -14.76 19.46
C SER A 233 38.60 -13.78 20.60
N ALA A 234 39.07 -14.30 21.73
CA ALA A 234 39.69 -13.49 22.75
C ALA A 234 40.98 -12.83 22.21
N LYS A 235 41.45 -11.77 22.86
CA LYS A 235 42.74 -11.12 22.52
C LYS A 235 43.90 -12.11 22.49
N LYS A 236 43.90 -13.09 23.40
CA LYS A 236 44.79 -14.25 23.35
C LYS A 236 44.04 -15.39 22.71
N PHE A 237 44.48 -15.81 21.52
CA PHE A 237 43.78 -16.82 20.72
C PHE A 237 43.62 -18.18 21.42
N ASN A 238 44.60 -18.57 22.25
CA ASN A 238 44.57 -19.82 23.02
C ASN A 238 43.54 -19.82 24.16
N ASP A 239 43.05 -18.65 24.58
CA ASP A 239 42.09 -18.57 25.68
C ASP A 239 40.70 -18.99 25.19
N TRP A 240 40.31 -18.51 24.00
CA TRP A 240 39.01 -18.80 23.41
C TRP A 240 38.91 -18.32 21.96
N TRP A 241 38.25 -19.11 21.13
CA TRP A 241 37.78 -18.73 19.79
C TRP A 241 36.44 -19.39 19.51
N GLY A 242 35.72 -18.86 18.54
CA GLY A 242 34.48 -19.46 18.08
C GLY A 242 34.10 -19.00 16.69
N VAL A 243 33.26 -19.79 16.05
CA VAL A 243 32.63 -19.49 14.76
C VAL A 243 31.13 -19.62 14.90
N SER A 244 30.40 -18.80 14.16
CA SER A 244 28.96 -18.95 14.00
C SER A 244 28.55 -18.61 12.58
N GLY A 245 27.45 -19.17 12.14
CA GLY A 245 26.93 -18.88 10.82
C GLY A 245 25.49 -19.31 10.65
N ASN A 246 24.87 -18.79 9.60
CA ASN A 246 23.58 -19.25 9.15
C ASN A 246 23.45 -19.19 7.63
N TYR A 247 22.63 -20.08 7.10
CA TYR A 247 22.25 -20.15 5.70
C TYR A 247 20.74 -20.02 5.57
N ILE A 248 20.29 -19.07 4.77
CA ILE A 248 18.87 -18.68 4.63
C ILE A 248 18.45 -18.96 3.19
N ILE A 249 17.41 -19.77 3.03
CA ILE A 249 16.80 -20.10 1.74
C ILE A 249 15.35 -19.58 1.73
N PRO A 250 15.06 -18.49 1.01
CA PRO A 250 13.68 -18.07 0.78
C PRO A 250 13.00 -19.01 -0.20
N LEU A 251 11.80 -19.46 0.14
CA LEU A 251 11.01 -20.41 -0.66
C LEU A 251 9.92 -19.67 -1.46
N PRO A 252 9.46 -20.21 -2.60
CA PRO A 252 8.47 -19.54 -3.46
C PRO A 252 7.13 -19.18 -2.79
N TRP A 253 6.78 -19.87 -1.70
CA TRP A 253 5.54 -19.67 -0.93
C TRP A 253 5.73 -18.76 0.31
N LYS A 254 6.76 -17.91 0.31
CA LYS A 254 7.05 -16.92 1.35
C LYS A 254 7.36 -17.50 2.74
N ASN A 255 7.96 -18.69 2.76
CA ASN A 255 8.58 -19.27 3.96
C ASN A 255 10.11 -19.25 3.83
N ILE A 256 10.79 -19.32 4.96
CA ILE A 256 12.25 -19.35 5.02
C ILE A 256 12.70 -20.69 5.61
N LEU A 257 13.63 -21.36 4.95
CA LEU A 257 14.41 -22.43 5.54
C LEU A 257 15.74 -21.84 6.05
N LYS A 258 16.03 -22.01 7.34
CA LYS A 258 17.24 -21.46 7.97
C LYS A 258 18.04 -22.56 8.64
N PHE A 259 19.29 -22.73 8.21
CA PHE A 259 20.28 -23.55 8.89
C PHE A 259 21.16 -22.64 9.74
N LEU A 260 21.45 -23.04 10.97
CA LEU A 260 22.27 -22.27 11.90
C LEU A 260 23.22 -23.21 12.63
N GLY A 261 24.42 -22.71 12.91
CA GLY A 261 25.44 -23.49 13.61
C GLY A 261 26.47 -22.57 14.26
N SER A 262 27.04 -23.05 15.35
CA SER A 262 28.14 -22.39 16.05
C SER A 262 29.05 -23.44 16.68
N TYR A 263 30.32 -23.09 16.82
CA TYR A 263 31.35 -23.89 17.48
C TYR A 263 32.27 -22.95 18.27
N SER A 264 32.66 -23.33 19.47
CA SER A 264 33.56 -22.56 20.33
C SER A 264 34.29 -23.45 21.31
#